data_AF-A0A7C4JJ68-F1
#
_entry.id   AF-A0A7C4JJ68-F1
#
_cell.length_a   1.000
_cell.length_b   1.000
_cell.length_c   1.000
_cell.angle_alpha   90.00
_cell.angle_beta   90.00
_cell.angle_gamma   90.00
#
_symmetry.space_group_name_H-M   'P 1'
#
loop_
_entity.id
_entity.type
_entity.pdbx_description
1 polymer ?
#
loop_
_entity_poly.entity_id
_entity_poly.type
_entity_poly.pdbx_seq_one_letter_code
_entity_poly.pdbx_strand_id
1 'polypeptide(L)' 'MAQPKQKTRVVTARKITGKKSIKEKTYTYEYYTLSLNLYIPKDVIERFGPEFIVLKDEEKNTISIVPKKIAEEQGIKVE' A
#
# COMPACT_ATOMS: atom_id res chain seq x y z
N MET A 1 23.29 -20.75 -10.82
CA MET A 1 22.30 -19.72 -11.17
C MET A 1 21.52 -19.40 -9.90
N ALA A 2 21.77 -18.24 -9.29
CA ALA A 2 21.03 -17.82 -8.10
C ALA A 2 19.60 -17.49 -8.53
N GLN A 3 18.59 -18.08 -7.88
CA GLN A 3 17.20 -17.70 -8.14
C GLN A 3 17.01 -16.23 -7.74
N PRO A 4 16.31 -15.41 -8.54
CA PRO A 4 15.96 -14.05 -8.15
C PRO A 4 15.16 -14.13 -6.85
N LYS A 5 15.71 -13.61 -5.76
CA LYS A 5 15.11 -13.72 -4.42
C LYS A 5 14.02 -12.66 -4.28
N GLN A 6 12.91 -12.86 -4.98
CA GLN A 6 11.77 -11.96 -4.95
C GLN A 6 10.97 -12.23 -3.67
N LYS A 7 11.02 -11.31 -2.71
CA LYS A 7 10.24 -11.44 -1.47
C LYS A 7 8.90 -10.77 -1.66
N THR A 8 7.84 -11.51 -1.40
CA THR A 8 6.46 -11.02 -1.45
C THR A 8 5.88 -10.96 -0.04
N ARG A 9 5.02 -9.99 0.21
CA ARG A 9 4.28 -9.89 1.48
C ARG A 9 2.96 -9.17 1.27
N VAL A 10 1.90 -9.72 1.85
CA VAL A 10 0.61 -9.03 1.97
C VAL A 10 0.67 -7.98 3.09
N VAL A 11 0.21 -6.78 2.78
CA VAL A 11 0.09 -5.66 3.72
C VAL A 11 -1.28 -5.01 3.60
N THR A 12 -1.82 -4.55 4.72
CA THR A 12 -3.09 -3.84 4.76
C THR A 12 -2.85 -2.37 5.05
N ALA A 13 -3.41 -1.50 4.21
CA ALA A 13 -3.37 -0.06 4.39
C ALA A 13 -4.15 0.34 5.65
N ARG A 14 -3.55 1.21 6.45
CA ARG A 14 -4.15 1.78 7.67
C ARG A 14 -4.79 3.11 7.35
N LYS A 15 -6.02 3.30 7.80
CA LYS A 15 -6.69 4.61 7.75
C LYS A 15 -6.22 5.46 8.92
N ILE A 16 -5.72 6.65 8.64
CA ILE A 16 -5.36 7.65 9.64
C ILE A 16 -6.29 8.84 9.45
N THR A 17 -6.94 9.24 10.54
CA THR A 17 -7.80 10.41 10.58
C THR A 17 -7.15 11.44 11.50
N GLY A 18 -6.65 12.52 10.93
CA GLY A 18 -6.15 13.65 11.71
C GLY A 18 -7.19 14.76 11.78
N LYS A 19 -7.14 15.51 12.88
CA LYS A 19 -8.00 16.67 13.12
C LYS A 19 -7.13 17.86 13.41
N LYS A 20 -7.37 18.98 12.73
CA LYS A 20 -6.71 20.26 13.00
C LYS A 20 -7.76 21.30 13.29
N SER A 21 -7.74 21.81 14.52
CA SER A 21 -8.58 22.93 14.95
C SER A 21 -7.89 24.25 14.61
N ILE A 22 -8.56 25.11 13.86
CA ILE A 22 -8.09 26.44 13.50
C ILE A 22 -9.19 27.43 13.89
N LYS A 23 -8.92 28.25 14.93
CA LYS A 23 -9.93 29.11 15.58
C LYS A 23 -11.12 28.27 16.07
N GLU A 24 -12.32 28.51 15.53
CA GLU A 24 -13.56 27.77 15.83
C GLU A 24 -13.90 26.67 14.80
N LYS A 25 -13.06 26.44 13.78
CA LYS A 25 -13.30 25.42 12.75
C LYS A 25 -12.41 24.21 12.95
N THR A 26 -13.00 23.01 12.97
CA THR A 26 -12.27 21.74 13.00
C THR A 26 -12.21 21.14 11.61
N TYR A 27 -11.00 21.00 11.06
CA TYR A 27 -10.75 20.35 9.78
C TYR A 27 -10.34 18.90 10.03
N THR A 28 -10.98 17.97 9.35
CA THR A 28 -10.64 16.53 9.42
C THR A 28 -9.99 16.12 8.10
N TYR A 29 -8.87 15.42 8.18
CA TYR A 29 -8.19 14.86 7.02
C TYR A 29 -8.05 13.35 7.20
N GLU A 30 -8.47 12.62 6.16
CA GLU A 30 -8.39 11.17 6.09
C GLU A 30 -7.33 10.79 5.07
N TYR A 31 -6.36 9.97 5.48
CA TYR A 31 -5.35 9.43 4.59
C TYR A 31 -5.08 7.97 4.89
N TYR A 32 -4.60 7.24 3.90
CA TYR A 32 -4.28 5.81 4.01
C TYR A 32 -2.78 5.63 3.93
N THR A 33 -2.22 4.75 4.76
CA THR A 33 -0.77 4.50 4.79
C THR A 33 -0.45 3.02 4.77
N LEU A 34 0.67 2.67 4.13
CA LEU A 34 1.30 1.36 4.22
C LEU A 34 2.47 1.37 5.22
N SER A 35 3.09 0.20 5.40
CA SER A 35 4.34 0.07 6.15
C SER A 35 5.39 1.05 5.59
N LEU A 36 6.18 1.69 6.47
CA LEU A 36 7.10 2.80 6.15
C LEU A 36 6.42 4.16 5.86
N ASN A 37 5.17 4.35 6.30
CA ASN A 37 4.42 5.61 6.13
C ASN A 37 4.23 6.03 4.66
N LEU A 38 4.18 5.07 3.75
CA LEU A 38 3.88 5.33 2.35
C LEU A 38 2.41 5.70 2.22
N TYR A 39 2.15 6.92 1.76
CA TYR A 39 0.80 7.42 1.52
C TYR A 39 0.17 6.72 0.32
N ILE A 40 -1.06 6.27 0.49
CA ILE A 40 -1.90 5.74 -0.58
C ILE A 40 -3.08 6.70 -0.80
N PRO A 41 -3.31 7.15 -2.04
CA PRO A 41 -4.46 7.97 -2.37
C PRO A 41 -5.78 7.27 -2.02
N LYS A 42 -6.74 8.04 -1.51
CA LYS A 42 -8.07 7.52 -1.17
C LYS A 42 -8.76 6.84 -2.35
N ASP A 43 -8.70 7.42 -3.55
CA ASP A 43 -9.30 6.86 -4.77
C ASP A 43 -8.80 5.44 -5.08
N VAL A 44 -7.51 5.18 -4.85
CA VAL A 44 -6.91 3.85 -5.05
C VAL A 44 -7.50 2.83 -4.07
N ILE A 45 -7.70 3.23 -2.81
CA ILE A 45 -8.31 2.38 -1.78
C ILE A 45 -9.78 2.10 -2.09
N GLU A 46 -10.53 3.11 -2.52
CA GLU A 46 -11.94 2.97 -2.87
C GLU A 46 -12.14 2.05 -4.07
N ARG A 47 -11.21 2.08 -5.04
CA ARG A 47 -11.28 1.27 -6.26
C ARG A 47 -10.80 -0.17 -6.09
N PHE A 48 -9.71 -0.39 -5.34
CA PHE A 48 -9.03 -1.69 -5.29
C PHE A 48 -9.03 -2.36 -3.91
N GLY A 49 -9.51 -1.67 -2.88
CA GLY A 49 -9.51 -2.14 -1.50
C GLY A 49 -8.21 -1.79 -0.75
N PRO A 50 -8.15 -2.10 0.56
CA PRO A 50 -7.03 -1.75 1.42
C PRO A 50 -5.89 -2.78 1.41
N GLU A 51 -6.02 -3.90 0.69
CA GLU A 51 -5.01 -4.97 0.64
C GLU A 51 -4.04 -4.76 -0.52
N PHE A 52 -2.75 -4.78 -0.22
CA PHE A 52 -1.66 -4.62 -1.19
C PHE A 52 -0.63 -5.74 -1.01
N ILE A 53 0.12 -5.99 -2.08
CA ILE A 53 1.29 -6.87 -2.08
C ILE A 53 2.52 -6.00 -2.29
N VAL A 54 3.49 -6.17 -1.39
CA VAL A 54 4.83 -5.59 -1.53
C VAL A 54 5.72 -6.63 -2.19
N LEU A 55 6.28 -6.27 -3.35
CA LEU A 55 7.25 -7.05 -4.09
C LEU A 55 8.63 -6.41 -3.91
N LYS A 56 9.56 -7.10 -3.28
CA LYS A 56 10.95 -6.66 -3.18
C LYS A 56 11.79 -7.43 -4.19
N ASP A 57 12.33 -6.71 -5.18
CA ASP A 57 13.33 -7.21 -6.12
C ASP A 57 14.72 -6.84 -5.58
N GLU A 58 15.44 -7.83 -5.05
CA GLU A 58 16.77 -7.62 -4.47
C GLU A 58 17.86 -7.41 -5.53
N GLU A 59 17.64 -7.84 -6.79
CA GLU A 59 18.60 -7.63 -7.88
C GLU A 59 18.50 -6.20 -8.42
N LYS A 60 17.27 -5.70 -8.59
CA LYS A 60 17.01 -4.34 -9.10
C LYS A 60 16.93 -3.29 -8.00
N ASN A 61 17.09 -3.68 -6.73
CA ASN A 61 16.90 -2.82 -5.56
C ASN A 61 15.58 -2.02 -5.62
N THR A 62 14.53 -2.66 -6.12
CA THR A 62 13.23 -2.01 -6.36
C THR A 62 12.17 -2.60 -5.43
N ILE A 63 11.35 -1.73 -4.84
CA ILE A 63 10.17 -2.11 -4.05
C ILE A 63 8.94 -1.67 -4.84
N SER A 64 8.15 -2.66 -5.29
CA SER A 64 6.90 -2.41 -5.99
C SER A 64 5.73 -2.70 -5.07
N ILE A 65 4.71 -1.86 -5.13
CA ILE A 65 3.49 -2.00 -4.35
C ILE A 65 2.33 -2.10 -5.33
N VAL A 66 1.60 -3.20 -5.27
CA VAL A 66 0.48 -3.48 -6.15
C VAL A 66 -0.76 -3.80 -5.33
N PRO A 67 -1.95 -3.29 -5.70
CA PRO A 67 -3.18 -3.74 -5.08
C PRO A 67 -3.36 -5.25 -5.25
N LYS A 68 -3.78 -5.94 -4.19
CA LYS A 68 -3.91 -7.40 -4.18
C LYS A 68 -4.84 -7.89 -5.30
N LYS A 69 -5.96 -7.18 -5.50
CA LYS A 69 -6.94 -7.48 -6.56
C LYS A 69 -6.30 -7.54 -7.96
N ILE A 70 -5.47 -6.55 -8.30
CA ILE A 70 -4.76 -6.50 -9.59
C ILE A 70 -3.73 -7.64 -9.69
N ALA A 71 -3.01 -7.91 -8.61
CA ALA A 71 -2.01 -8.96 -8.59
C ALA A 71 -2.63 -10.36 -8.77
N GLU A 72 -3.80 -10.60 -8.17
CA GLU A 72 -4.59 -11.82 -8.36
C GLU A 72 -5.06 -11.95 -9.82
N GLU A 73 -5.55 -10.86 -10.42
CA GLU A 73 -5.92 -10.82 -11.85
C GLU A 73 -4.73 -11.10 -12.77
N GLN A 74 -3.52 -10.71 -12.37
CA GLN A 74 -2.28 -10.95 -13.12
C GLN A 74 -1.63 -12.30 -12.79
N GLY A 75 -2.23 -13.13 -11.92
CA GLY A 75 -1.71 -14.44 -11.55
C GLY A 75 -0.46 -14.41 -10.68
N ILE A 76 -0.18 -13.30 -10.00
CA ILE A 76 0.95 -13.17 -9.08
C ILE A 76 0.61 -13.97 -7.81
N LYS A 77 1.21 -15.15 -7.67
CA LYS A 77 1.06 -15.97 -6.47
C LYS A 77 1.83 -15.34 -5.31
N VAL A 78 1.13 -15.13 -4.21
CA VAL A 78 1.71 -14.70 -2.94
C VAL A 78 1.82 -15.95 -2.07
N GLU A 79 3.04 -16.39 -1.77
CA GLU A 79 3.31 -17.39 -0.73
C GLU A 79 3.40 -16.74 0.66
#